data_AF-A0A316UAS1-F1
#
_entry.id   AF-A0A316UAS1-F1
#
_cell.length_a   1.000
_cell.length_b   1.000
_cell.length_c   1.000
_cell.angle_alpha   90.00
_cell.angle_beta   90.00
_cell.angle_gamma   90.00
#
_symmetry.space_group_name_H-M   'P 1'
#
loop_
_entity.id
_entity.type
_entity.pdbx_description
1 polymer ?
#
loop_
_entity_poly.entity_id
_entity_poly.type
_entity_poly.pdbx_seq_one_letter_code
_entity_poly.pdbx_strand_id
1 'polypeptide(L)'
;MVPNGVHHADLSSSSGATAPPAQQQQQQAARAVIKNVDMSDEMQQLAVDTAQDALNKFTVEKDIAAHIKREMDRQCGPTWHTVVGANFGSYVTHETNHFIYFYLGKIAFLIWRA
;
A
#
# COMPACT_ATOMS: atom_id res chain seq x y z
N MET A 1 -18.81 49.45 -43.45
CA MET A 1 -17.34 49.50 -43.56
C MET A 1 -16.80 50.08 -42.26
N VAL A 2 -16.10 49.27 -41.46
CA VAL A 2 -15.17 49.75 -40.40
C VAL A 2 -13.80 50.00 -41.06
N PRO A 3 -12.88 50.81 -40.49
CA PRO A 3 -11.98 50.27 -39.45
C PRO A 3 -11.41 51.25 -38.37
N ASN A 4 -11.08 50.63 -37.23
CA ASN A 4 -9.87 50.74 -36.39
C ASN A 4 -9.42 52.07 -35.73
N GLY A 5 -9.55 52.10 -34.40
CA GLY A 5 -8.69 52.83 -33.47
C GLY A 5 -8.35 51.93 -32.28
N VAL A 6 -7.10 51.49 -32.21
CA VAL A 6 -6.53 50.58 -31.20
C VAL A 6 -6.24 51.33 -29.89
N HIS A 7 -6.81 50.86 -28.78
CA HIS A 7 -6.41 51.26 -27.43
C HIS A 7 -5.65 50.10 -26.76
N HIS A 8 -4.55 50.47 -26.09
CA HIS A 8 -3.59 49.62 -25.42
C HIS A 8 -4.26 48.74 -24.36
N ALA A 9 -4.00 47.43 -24.42
CA ALA A 9 -4.34 46.49 -23.36
C ALA A 9 -3.20 46.48 -22.33
N ASP A 10 -3.52 46.91 -21.10
CA ASP A 10 -2.65 46.83 -19.94
C ASP A 10 -2.64 45.40 -19.38
N LEU A 11 -1.43 44.92 -19.08
CA LEU A 11 -1.14 43.68 -18.40
C LEU A 11 -1.20 43.92 -16.90
N SER A 12 -2.22 43.39 -16.22
CA SER A 12 -2.12 43.17 -14.77
C SER A 12 -2.72 41.82 -14.38
N SER A 13 -1.81 40.95 -13.96
CA SER A 13 -2.02 39.65 -13.35
C SER A 13 -2.93 39.72 -12.12
N SER A 14 -3.91 38.83 -12.04
CA SER A 14 -4.39 38.33 -10.75
C SER A 14 -4.90 36.90 -10.93
N SER A 15 -3.96 35.97 -10.81
CA SER A 15 -4.23 34.55 -10.58
C SER A 15 -4.96 34.40 -9.25
N GLY A 16 -6.17 33.85 -9.31
CA GLY A 16 -7.00 33.59 -8.13
C GLY A 16 -8.03 32.49 -8.41
N ALA A 17 -7.65 31.45 -9.14
CA ALA A 17 -8.44 30.24 -9.26
C ALA A 17 -7.95 29.23 -8.21
N THR A 18 -8.41 29.37 -6.97
CA THR A 18 -8.33 28.29 -5.98
C THR A 18 -9.31 27.19 -6.39
N ALA A 19 -8.81 26.24 -7.17
CA ALA A 19 -9.45 24.94 -7.33
C ALA A 19 -9.46 24.25 -5.95
N PRO A 20 -10.59 23.71 -5.47
CA PRO A 20 -10.57 22.84 -4.30
C PRO A 20 -9.81 21.56 -4.66
N PRO A 21 -8.81 21.12 -3.88
CA PRO A 21 -8.28 19.79 -4.04
C PRO A 21 -9.38 18.80 -3.65
N ALA A 22 -9.95 18.12 -4.65
CA ALA A 22 -10.74 16.92 -4.48
C ALA A 22 -9.82 15.82 -3.92
N GLN A 23 -9.57 15.84 -2.61
CA GLN A 23 -8.94 14.72 -1.92
C GLN A 23 -10.03 13.70 -1.62
N GLN A 24 -10.15 12.81 -2.60
CA GLN A 24 -10.70 11.46 -2.57
C GLN A 24 -11.17 11.00 -1.20
N GLN A 25 -12.44 10.61 -1.16
CA GLN A 25 -13.05 9.78 -0.12
C GLN A 25 -12.05 8.67 0.26
N GLN A 26 -11.29 8.90 1.33
CA GLN A 26 -10.38 7.90 1.86
C GLN A 26 -11.26 6.82 2.47
N GLN A 27 -11.62 5.81 1.67
CA GLN A 27 -11.89 4.49 2.21
C GLN A 27 -10.74 4.25 3.17
N GLN A 28 -11.01 4.19 4.48
CA GLN A 28 -9.98 3.93 5.49
C GLN A 28 -9.48 2.50 5.28
N ALA A 29 -8.69 2.28 4.23
CA ALA A 29 -7.79 1.16 4.13
C ALA A 29 -6.93 1.27 5.38
N ALA A 30 -6.95 0.22 6.19
CA ALA A 30 -6.18 0.18 7.42
C ALA A 30 -4.74 0.49 7.05
N ARG A 31 -4.24 1.68 7.44
CA ARG A 31 -2.91 2.14 7.02
C ARG A 31 -1.88 1.10 7.44
N ALA A 32 -1.14 0.56 6.48
CA ALA A 32 -0.05 -0.35 6.75
C ALA A 32 1.05 0.38 7.55
N VAL A 33 1.41 -0.18 8.70
CA VAL A 33 2.51 0.30 9.53
C VAL A 33 3.63 -0.73 9.43
N ILE A 34 4.60 -0.45 8.57
CA ILE A 34 5.78 -1.30 8.39
C ILE A 34 6.67 -1.17 9.62
N LYS A 35 7.03 -2.31 10.23
CA LYS A 35 7.92 -2.38 11.40
C LYS A 35 9.32 -2.77 11.00
N ASN A 36 9.43 -3.74 10.10
CA ASN A 36 10.69 -4.12 9.51
C ASN A 36 10.42 -4.64 8.09
N VAL A 37 11.33 -4.34 7.18
CA VAL A 37 11.25 -4.78 5.79
C VAL A 37 12.66 -4.99 5.27
N ASP A 38 12.86 -6.13 4.64
CA ASP A 38 14.06 -6.52 3.91
C ASP A 38 13.59 -7.20 2.62
N MET A 39 13.17 -6.38 1.65
CA MET A 39 12.76 -6.76 0.29
C MET A 39 12.66 -5.50 -0.60
N SER A 40 12.42 -5.66 -1.90
CA SER A 40 12.21 -4.52 -2.80
C SER A 40 10.87 -3.82 -2.55
N ASP A 41 10.78 -2.53 -2.89
CA ASP A 41 9.55 -1.74 -2.75
C ASP A 41 8.36 -2.35 -3.51
N GLU A 42 8.61 -2.94 -4.68
CA GLU A 42 7.59 -3.63 -5.48
C GLU A 42 7.04 -4.86 -4.74
N MET A 43 7.91 -5.67 -4.13
CA MET A 43 7.50 -6.85 -3.37
C MET A 43 6.83 -6.47 -2.05
N GLN A 44 7.31 -5.40 -1.40
CA GLN A 44 6.68 -4.84 -0.22
C GLN A 44 5.24 -4.39 -0.52
N GLN A 45 5.06 -3.64 -1.61
CA GLN A 45 3.74 -3.16 -2.03
C GLN A 45 2.82 -4.34 -2.34
N LEU A 46 3.33 -5.35 -3.06
CA LEU A 46 2.58 -6.58 -3.34
C LEU A 46 2.12 -7.28 -2.06
N ALA A 47 2.99 -7.42 -1.06
CA ALA A 47 2.66 -8.06 0.22
C ALA A 47 1.58 -7.28 0.98
N VAL A 48 1.66 -5.95 1.01
CA VAL A 48 0.67 -5.08 1.66
C VAL A 48 -0.67 -5.14 0.96
N ASP A 49 -0.69 -5.04 -0.38
CA ASP A 49 -1.92 -5.06 -1.17
C ASP A 49 -2.62 -6.42 -1.06
N THR A 50 -1.84 -7.51 -1.11
CA THR A 50 -2.36 -8.88 -0.92
C THR A 50 -2.94 -9.06 0.48
N ALA A 51 -2.29 -8.53 1.52
CA ALA A 51 -2.81 -8.62 2.88
C ALA A 51 -4.09 -7.79 3.07
N GLN A 52 -4.16 -6.60 2.44
CA GLN A 52 -5.34 -5.76 2.47
C GLN A 52 -6.54 -6.42 1.74
N ASP A 53 -6.29 -7.04 0.60
CA ASP A 53 -7.28 -7.82 -0.15
C ASP A 53 -7.74 -9.05 0.64
N ALA A 54 -6.81 -9.78 1.26
CA ALA A 54 -7.12 -10.94 2.08
C ALA A 54 -8.01 -10.57 3.29
N LEU A 55 -7.75 -9.44 3.95
CA LEU A 55 -8.59 -8.92 5.05
C LEU A 55 -10.01 -8.56 4.60
N ASN A 56 -10.19 -8.16 3.33
CA ASN A 56 -11.51 -7.85 2.78
C ASN A 56 -12.29 -9.12 2.41
N LYS A 57 -11.59 -10.19 2.02
CA LYS A 57 -12.20 -11.45 1.57
C LYS A 57 -12.43 -12.47 2.68
N PHE A 58 -11.58 -12.47 3.70
CA PHE A 58 -11.55 -13.48 4.75
C PHE A 58 -11.57 -12.83 6.13
N THR A 59 -12.28 -13.45 7.07
CA THR A 59 -12.32 -13.02 8.48
C THR A 59 -11.49 -13.91 9.39
N VAL A 60 -11.15 -15.11 8.94
CA VAL A 60 -10.37 -16.09 9.70
C VAL A 60 -8.88 -15.90 9.41
N GLU A 61 -8.08 -15.65 10.45
CA GLU A 61 -6.63 -15.39 10.35
C GLU A 61 -5.88 -16.46 9.55
N LYS A 62 -6.25 -17.74 9.75
CA LYS A 62 -5.70 -18.87 9.01
C LYS A 62 -5.93 -18.74 7.49
N ASP A 63 -7.13 -18.33 7.08
CA ASP A 63 -7.47 -18.23 5.66
C ASP A 63 -6.80 -17.02 5.02
N ILE A 64 -6.68 -15.92 5.76
CA ILE A 64 -5.90 -14.73 5.38
C ILE A 64 -4.44 -15.14 5.14
N ALA A 65 -3.81 -15.81 6.11
CA ALA A 65 -2.43 -16.27 5.99
C ALA A 65 -2.23 -17.22 4.79
N ALA A 66 -3.16 -18.15 4.59
CA ALA A 66 -3.12 -19.08 3.46
C ALA A 66 -3.29 -18.37 2.10
N HIS A 67 -4.10 -17.31 2.04
CA HIS A 67 -4.27 -16.50 0.82
C HIS A 67 -2.97 -15.77 0.47
N ILE A 68 -2.39 -15.06 1.44
CA ILE A 68 -1.13 -14.32 1.27
C ILE A 68 0.00 -15.27 0.87
N LYS A 69 0.15 -16.40 1.56
CA LYS A 69 1.16 -17.41 1.22
C LYS A 69 1.05 -17.86 -0.23
N ARG A 70 -0.16 -18.23 -0.68
CA ARG A 70 -0.38 -18.70 -2.07
C ARG A 70 -0.01 -17.63 -3.09
N GLU A 71 -0.35 -16.38 -2.82
CA GLU A 71 -0.10 -15.29 -3.75
C GLU A 71 1.39 -14.92 -3.82
N MET A 72 2.08 -14.90 -2.67
CA MET A 72 3.53 -14.71 -2.60
C MET A 72 4.28 -15.86 -3.28
N ASP A 73 3.87 -17.11 -3.05
CA ASP A 73 4.45 -18.28 -3.73
C ASP A 73 4.27 -18.19 -5.26
N ARG A 74 3.11 -17.69 -5.71
CA ARG A 74 2.78 -17.57 -7.14
C ARG A 74 3.60 -16.50 -7.84
N GLN A 75 3.81 -15.35 -7.21
CA GLN A 75 4.48 -14.20 -7.83
C GLN A 75 5.99 -14.17 -7.59
N CYS A 76 6.45 -14.62 -6.42
CA CYS A 76 7.84 -14.52 -5.99
C CYS A 76 8.54 -15.89 -5.88
N GLY A 77 7.83 -16.97 -6.21
CA GLY A 77 8.32 -18.35 -6.16
C GLY A 77 8.20 -18.99 -4.75
N PRO A 78 8.05 -20.32 -4.67
CA PRO A 78 7.93 -21.03 -3.39
C PRO A 78 9.30 -21.15 -2.67
N THR A 79 9.37 -21.34 -1.34
CA THR A 79 8.26 -21.50 -0.37
C THR A 79 8.25 -20.36 0.64
N TRP A 80 7.20 -19.55 0.62
CA TRP A 80 6.95 -18.49 1.59
C TRP A 80 6.23 -19.02 2.83
N HIS A 81 6.52 -18.36 3.94
CA HIS A 81 5.84 -18.55 5.22
C HIS A 81 5.10 -17.27 5.58
N THR A 82 3.91 -17.41 6.15
CA THR A 82 3.08 -16.28 6.55
C THR A 82 2.40 -16.57 7.88
N VAL A 83 2.51 -15.60 8.79
CA VAL A 83 1.84 -15.61 10.10
C VAL A 83 1.00 -14.34 10.20
N VAL A 84 -0.25 -14.51 10.63
CA VAL A 84 -1.22 -13.44 10.84
C VAL A 84 -1.79 -13.60 12.23
N GLY A 85 -1.83 -12.52 13.00
CA GLY A 85 -2.43 -12.53 14.33
C GLY A 85 -2.36 -11.20 15.05
N ALA A 86 -3.24 -11.00 16.02
CA ALA A 86 -3.22 -9.81 16.87
C ALA A 86 -2.03 -9.79 17.86
N ASN A 87 -1.67 -10.95 18.41
CA ASN A 87 -0.61 -11.08 19.41
C ASN A 87 0.24 -12.31 19.12
N PHE A 88 1.49 -12.10 18.71
CA PHE A 88 2.48 -13.16 18.59
C PHE A 88 3.90 -12.60 18.73
N GLY A 89 4.81 -13.44 19.19
CA GLY A 89 6.25 -13.22 19.11
C GLY A 89 6.85 -14.27 18.18
N SER A 90 7.80 -13.87 17.34
CA SER A 90 8.47 -14.76 16.40
C SER A 90 9.97 -14.55 16.43
N TYR A 91 10.72 -15.64 16.40
CA TYR A 91 12.15 -15.63 16.13
C TYR A 91 12.42 -16.58 14.97
N VAL A 92 12.70 -16.03 13.79
CA VAL A 92 12.85 -16.79 12.55
C VAL A 92 14.13 -16.38 11.84
N THR A 93 14.84 -17.38 11.31
CA THR A 93 15.91 -17.15 10.34
C THR A 93 15.25 -17.04 8.97
N HIS A 94 15.65 -16.05 8.19
CA HIS A 94 15.12 -15.76 6.85
C HIS A 94 16.26 -15.55 5.87
N GLU A 95 16.00 -15.79 4.59
CA GLU A 95 16.90 -15.39 3.52
C GLU A 95 16.91 -13.86 3.37
N THR A 96 18.05 -13.30 2.96
CA THR A 96 18.17 -11.86 2.67
C THR A 96 17.18 -11.45 1.57
N ASN A 97 16.61 -10.25 1.69
CA ASN A 97 15.67 -9.64 0.75
C ASN A 97 14.28 -10.31 0.65
N HIS A 98 13.93 -11.22 1.55
CA HIS A 98 12.64 -11.91 1.53
C HIS A 98 11.96 -11.90 2.90
N PHE A 99 11.90 -10.73 3.54
CA PHE A 99 11.30 -10.57 4.87
C PHE A 99 10.50 -9.27 5.01
N ILE A 100 9.30 -9.37 5.56
CA ILE A 100 8.49 -8.19 5.92
C ILE A 100 7.68 -8.45 7.19
N TYR A 101 7.66 -7.45 8.05
CA TYR A 101 6.84 -7.42 9.26
C TYR A 101 6.11 -6.07 9.35
N PHE A 102 4.78 -6.12 9.40
CA PHE A 102 3.95 -4.93 9.41
C PHE A 102 2.62 -5.16 10.12
N TYR A 103 1.92 -4.06 10.40
CA TYR A 103 0.57 -4.08 10.97
C TYR A 103 -0.43 -3.47 9.99
N LEU A 104 -1.60 -4.10 9.87
CA LEU A 104 -2.80 -3.48 9.30
C LEU A 104 -3.83 -3.33 10.41
N GLY A 105 -4.00 -2.09 10.89
CA GLY A 105 -4.86 -1.81 12.04
C GLY A 105 -4.34 -2.49 13.31
N LYS A 106 -5.04 -3.51 13.79
CA LYS A 106 -4.69 -4.26 15.02
C LYS A 106 -4.05 -5.63 14.76
N ILE A 107 -4.00 -6.06 13.51
CA ILE A 107 -3.47 -7.37 13.13
C ILE A 107 -2.05 -7.19 12.62
N ALA A 108 -1.13 -8.01 13.14
CA ALA A 108 0.24 -8.07 12.65
C ALA A 108 0.37 -9.16 11.57
N PHE A 109 1.23 -8.88 10.60
CA PHE A 109 1.56 -9.72 9.47
C PHE A 109 3.06 -9.92 9.44
N LEU A 110 3.48 -11.17 9.44
CA LEU A 110 4.86 -11.58 9.30
C LEU A 110 4.96 -12.51 8.11
N ILE A 111 5.75 -12.13 7.11
CA ILE A 111 5.92 -12.88 5.87
C ILE A 111 7.41 -13.00 5.61
N TRP A 112 7.89 -14.23 5.39
CA TRP A 112 9.31 -14.47 5.11
C TRP A 112 9.53 -15.70 4.24
N ARG A 113 10.70 -15.74 3.58
CA ARG A 113 11.25 -16.96 2.97
C ARG A 113 12.40 -17.48 3.84
N ALA A 114 12.44 -18.79 4.02
CA ALA A 114 13.47 -19.50 4.78
C ALA A 114 14.54 -20.05 3.84
#